data_AF-A0A2V1B3E9-F1
#
_entry.id   AF-A0A2V1B3E9-F1
#
_cell.length_a   1.000
_cell.length_b   1.000
_cell.length_c   1.000
_cell.angle_alpha   90.00
_cell.angle_beta   90.00
_cell.angle_gamma   90.00
#
_symmetry.space_group_name_H-M   'P 1'
#
loop_
_entity.id
_entity.type
_entity.pdbx_description
1 polymer ?
#
loop_
_entity_poly.entity_id
_entity_poly.type
_entity_poly.pdbx_seq_one_letter_code
_entity_poly.pdbx_strand_id
1 'polypeptide(L)'
;MKEKDIAPLQAAGNLLKTTTYHLHTLYLLTKSNLKCVLLPHTIFALSIHLSSPLLTTLPNITLRATLSRLPYLLTWIYLNQLLCDISNQRLPSSIAQDTISKPWRLIPSKRLTPTNLRHLFILAIPLVLLCTVFLGVTRESASIIILLFIYNDLEGGDKNTHLRDLINALALTSFSLGATRVALENGGELNEKGYEWLLLTGAMIFFTISIQDLRDVEGDAATGRKSLPLVYGDSVARWMLATAIVFFSCACPLFLGNGVGVTLGLGGLGVGLGFRVLWCRGVQADERSFTLWAVWCVGIYCLPILRNSGAVGGVDHVRSQ
;
A
#
# COMPACT_ATOMS: atom_id res chain seq x y z
N MET A 1 13.27 50.27 12.39
CA MET A 1 13.70 49.27 11.39
C MET A 1 13.62 49.92 10.03
N LYS A 2 14.73 49.94 9.26
CA LYS A 2 14.76 50.58 7.95
C LYS A 2 14.02 49.70 6.95
N GLU A 3 13.38 50.31 5.96
CA GLU A 3 12.60 49.69 4.87
C GLU A 3 13.35 48.51 4.18
N LYS A 4 14.68 48.54 4.21
CA LYS A 4 15.59 47.51 3.68
C LYS A 4 15.53 46.16 4.42
N ASP A 5 15.09 46.13 5.68
CA ASP A 5 14.96 44.92 6.48
C ASP A 5 13.56 44.28 6.40
N ILE A 6 12.57 45.02 5.88
CA ILE A 6 11.15 44.61 5.81
C ILE A 6 10.89 43.73 4.57
N ALA A 7 11.45 44.09 3.42
CA ALA A 7 11.30 43.34 2.17
C ALA A 7 11.80 41.87 2.24
N PRO A 8 13.00 41.56 2.78
CA PRO A 8 13.46 40.17 2.90
C PRO A 8 12.63 39.35 3.91
N LEU A 9 12.14 39.96 4.99
CA LEU A 9 11.24 39.28 5.95
C LEU A 9 9.87 38.98 5.34
N GLN A 10 9.33 39.89 4.53
CA GLN A 10 8.09 39.66 3.78
C GLN A 10 8.26 38.57 2.72
N ALA A 11 9.39 38.58 1.99
CA ALA A 11 9.71 37.53 1.03
C ALA A 11 9.84 36.15 1.69
N ALA A 12 10.54 36.07 2.83
CA ALA A 12 10.65 34.84 3.62
C ALA A 12 9.28 34.37 4.14
N GLY A 13 8.43 35.30 4.62
CA GLY A 13 7.07 34.99 5.04
C GLY A 13 6.19 34.47 3.90
N ASN A 14 6.32 35.02 2.70
CA ASN A 14 5.59 34.57 1.52
C ASN A 14 6.08 33.20 1.02
N LEU A 15 7.39 32.96 1.05
CA LEU A 15 7.96 31.66 0.72
C LEU A 15 7.46 30.58 1.69
N LEU A 16 7.51 30.83 3.00
CA LEU A 16 7.05 29.88 4.00
C LEU A 16 5.57 29.53 3.82
N LYS A 17 4.71 30.53 3.56
CA LYS A 17 3.29 30.31 3.28
C LYS A 17 3.09 29.44 2.04
N THR A 18 3.83 29.73 0.97
CA THR A 18 3.77 28.98 -0.30
C THR A 18 4.23 27.53 -0.11
N THR A 19 5.37 27.32 0.55
CA THR A 19 5.89 25.98 0.85
C THR A 19 4.93 25.18 1.72
N THR A 20 4.40 25.79 2.79
CA THR A 20 3.42 25.14 3.68
C THR A 20 2.15 24.76 2.91
N TYR A 21 1.69 25.63 2.01
CA TYR A 21 0.56 25.34 1.14
C TYR A 21 0.83 24.12 0.25
N HIS A 22 1.97 24.05 -0.42
CA HIS A 22 2.29 22.92 -1.30
C HIS A 22 2.52 21.61 -0.54
N LEU A 23 3.22 21.64 0.59
CA LEU A 23 3.42 20.46 1.43
C LEU A 23 2.09 19.90 1.95
N HIS A 24 1.20 20.78 2.40
CA HIS A 24 -0.12 20.36 2.84
C HIS A 24 -0.97 19.85 1.67
N THR A 25 -0.82 20.40 0.45
CA THR A 25 -1.49 19.86 -0.75
C THR A 25 -1.00 18.44 -1.06
N LEU A 26 0.31 18.20 -1.05
CA LEU A 26 0.89 16.87 -1.25
C LEU A 26 0.47 15.88 -0.16
N TYR A 27 0.43 16.34 1.10
CA TYR A 27 -0.07 15.53 2.20
C TYR A 27 -1.53 15.14 1.98
N LEU A 28 -2.43 16.09 1.69
CA LEU A 28 -3.85 15.75 1.43
C LEU A 28 -3.99 14.80 0.24
N LEU A 29 -3.22 15.02 -0.83
CA LEU A 29 -3.26 14.16 -2.02
C LEU A 29 -2.95 12.69 -1.67
N THR A 30 -1.97 12.46 -0.80
CA THR A 30 -1.44 11.12 -0.50
C THR A 30 -1.91 10.51 0.83
N LYS A 31 -2.52 11.30 1.71
CA LYS A 31 -2.84 10.95 3.11
C LYS A 31 -3.50 9.58 3.28
N SER A 32 -4.45 9.23 2.41
CA SER A 32 -5.20 7.97 2.52
C SER A 32 -4.31 6.73 2.33
N ASN A 33 -3.26 6.87 1.51
CA ASN A 33 -2.45 5.76 1.05
C ASN A 33 -1.06 5.71 1.68
N LEU A 34 -0.69 6.69 2.50
CA LEU A 34 0.51 6.60 3.34
C LEU A 34 0.49 5.35 4.23
N LYS A 35 -0.67 5.03 4.82
CA LYS A 35 -0.84 3.88 5.73
C LYS A 35 -1.08 2.56 5.02
N CYS A 36 -1.59 2.60 3.79
CA CYS A 36 -2.07 1.41 3.08
C CYS A 36 -1.13 0.96 1.96
N VAL A 37 -0.28 1.87 1.45
CA VAL A 37 0.67 1.57 0.37
C VAL A 37 2.09 1.88 0.82
N LEU A 38 2.38 3.14 1.18
CA LEU A 38 3.76 3.55 1.48
C LEU A 38 4.36 2.72 2.62
N LEU A 39 3.70 2.68 3.78
CA LEU A 39 4.21 1.95 4.94
C LEU A 39 4.24 0.43 4.71
N PRO A 40 3.16 -0.25 4.27
CA PRO A 40 3.17 -1.71 4.12
C PRO A 40 4.19 -2.21 3.12
N HIS A 41 4.32 -1.59 1.95
CA HIS A 41 5.27 -2.06 0.93
C HIS A 41 6.72 -1.72 1.25
N THR A 42 6.96 -0.64 2.01
CA THR A 42 8.27 -0.41 2.62
C THR A 42 8.61 -1.57 3.57
N ILE A 43 7.70 -1.92 4.49
CA ILE A 43 7.92 -3.01 5.44
C ILE A 43 8.10 -4.35 4.73
N PHE A 44 7.31 -4.64 3.69
CA PHE A 44 7.45 -5.84 2.87
C PHE A 44 8.86 -5.96 2.29
N ALA A 45 9.33 -4.92 1.60
CA ALA A 45 10.65 -4.92 0.95
C ALA A 45 11.79 -5.05 1.97
N LEU A 46 11.71 -4.33 3.10
CA LEU A 46 12.72 -4.44 4.16
C LEU A 46 12.71 -5.81 4.82
N SER A 47 11.53 -6.41 5.00
CA SER A 47 11.39 -7.74 5.60
C SER A 47 11.98 -8.82 4.72
N ILE A 48 11.76 -8.74 3.40
CA ILE A 48 12.42 -9.62 2.45
C ILE A 48 13.94 -9.42 2.50
N HIS A 49 14.41 -8.17 2.44
CA HIS A 49 15.84 -7.87 2.41
C HIS A 49 16.57 -8.35 3.68
N LEU A 50 16.01 -8.12 4.87
CA LEU A 50 16.56 -8.58 6.15
C LEU A 50 16.47 -10.09 6.36
N SER A 51 15.53 -10.75 5.68
CA SER A 51 15.39 -12.20 5.76
C SER A 51 16.33 -12.96 4.82
N SER A 52 17.12 -12.27 3.99
CA SER A 52 18.10 -12.89 3.09
C SER A 52 19.01 -13.87 3.87
N PRO A 53 19.25 -15.10 3.38
CA PRO A 53 18.91 -15.63 2.06
C PRO A 53 17.52 -16.28 1.93
N LEU A 54 16.63 -16.18 2.92
CA LEU A 54 15.38 -16.96 2.97
C LEU A 54 14.52 -16.83 1.70
N LEU A 55 14.35 -15.61 1.19
CA LEU A 55 13.48 -15.29 0.05
C LEU A 55 14.23 -14.62 -1.11
N THR A 56 15.55 -14.53 -1.01
CA THR A 56 16.39 -13.78 -1.97
C THR A 56 17.59 -14.63 -2.38
N THR A 57 18.28 -14.19 -3.43
CA THR A 57 19.57 -14.76 -3.84
C THR A 57 20.76 -14.17 -3.09
N LEU A 58 20.54 -13.13 -2.28
CA LEU A 58 21.59 -12.46 -1.52
C LEU A 58 21.99 -13.28 -0.29
N PRO A 59 23.26 -13.20 0.16
CA PRO A 59 23.66 -13.74 1.45
C PRO A 59 23.02 -12.96 2.61
N ASN A 60 23.38 -13.31 3.85
CA ASN A 60 22.93 -12.57 5.03
C ASN A 60 23.27 -11.08 4.92
N ILE A 61 22.26 -10.24 5.09
CA ILE A 61 22.36 -8.78 4.97
C ILE A 61 22.37 -8.14 6.37
N THR A 62 23.17 -7.09 6.53
CA THR A 62 23.20 -6.30 7.76
C THR A 62 22.03 -5.32 7.86
N LEU A 63 21.60 -5.01 9.08
CA LEU A 63 20.59 -3.98 9.31
C LEU A 63 21.00 -2.62 8.70
N ARG A 64 22.29 -2.26 8.77
CA ARG A 64 22.81 -1.02 8.17
C ARG A 64 22.60 -0.99 6.65
N ALA A 65 22.95 -2.08 5.96
CA ALA A 65 22.76 -2.21 4.51
C ALA A 65 21.27 -2.18 4.12
N THR A 66 20.39 -2.69 4.98
CA THR A 66 18.94 -2.56 4.78
C THR A 66 18.48 -1.11 4.93
N LEU A 67 18.86 -0.44 6.02
CA LEU A 67 18.41 0.92 6.33
C LEU A 67 18.93 1.95 5.32
N SER A 68 20.09 1.73 4.70
CA SER A 68 20.59 2.61 3.63
C SER A 68 19.70 2.62 2.38
N ARG A 69 18.84 1.61 2.20
CA ARG A 69 17.88 1.55 1.07
C ARG A 69 16.62 2.38 1.30
N LEU A 70 16.32 2.77 2.54
CA LEU A 70 15.09 3.49 2.90
C LEU A 70 14.81 4.73 2.04
N PRO A 71 15.78 5.64 1.80
CA PRO A 71 15.50 6.83 0.98
C PRO A 71 15.06 6.48 -0.43
N TYR A 72 15.66 5.46 -1.04
CA TYR A 72 15.33 4.99 -2.39
C TYR A 72 13.95 4.34 -2.44
N LEU A 73 13.65 3.48 -1.45
CA LEU A 73 12.35 2.81 -1.30
C LEU A 73 11.22 3.83 -1.14
N LEU A 74 11.37 4.72 -0.16
CA LEU A 74 10.38 5.75 0.14
C LEU A 74 10.17 6.66 -1.07
N THR A 75 11.23 7.06 -1.77
CA THR A 75 11.13 7.89 -2.97
C THR A 75 10.35 7.18 -4.08
N TRP A 76 10.73 5.94 -4.42
CA TRP A 76 10.07 5.20 -5.50
C TRP A 76 8.60 4.90 -5.21
N ILE A 77 8.31 4.40 -4.01
CA ILE A 77 6.94 4.08 -3.60
C ILE A 77 6.11 5.37 -3.56
N TYR A 78 6.62 6.44 -2.94
CA TYR A 78 5.89 7.70 -2.83
C TYR A 78 5.58 8.32 -4.20
N LEU A 79 6.52 8.30 -5.15
CA LEU A 79 6.30 8.86 -6.49
C LEU A 79 5.26 8.06 -7.30
N ASN A 80 5.35 6.72 -7.29
CA ASN A 80 4.33 5.89 -7.95
C ASN A 80 2.95 6.04 -7.27
N GLN A 81 2.93 6.11 -5.94
CA GLN A 81 1.72 6.32 -5.16
C GLN A 81 1.10 7.70 -5.46
N LEU A 82 1.92 8.75 -5.54
CA LEU A 82 1.48 10.10 -5.89
C LEU A 82 0.78 10.10 -7.26
N LEU A 83 1.34 9.40 -8.24
CA LEU A 83 0.72 9.29 -9.56
C LEU A 83 -0.64 8.57 -9.51
N CYS A 84 -0.72 7.49 -8.72
CA CYS A 84 -1.98 6.78 -8.48
C CYS A 84 -3.03 7.69 -7.81
N ASP A 85 -2.63 8.44 -6.78
CA ASP A 85 -3.52 9.33 -6.04
C ASP A 85 -4.07 10.47 -6.89
N ILE A 86 -3.24 11.05 -7.76
CA ILE A 86 -3.68 12.08 -8.70
C ILE A 86 -4.70 11.49 -9.67
N SER A 87 -4.42 10.33 -10.26
CA SER A 87 -5.32 9.70 -11.23
C SER A 87 -6.66 9.33 -10.61
N ASN A 88 -6.63 8.72 -9.41
CA ASN A 88 -7.82 8.29 -8.66
C ASN A 88 -8.73 9.45 -8.22
N GLN A 89 -8.25 10.69 -8.28
CA GLN A 89 -9.00 11.89 -7.88
C GLN A 89 -9.36 12.79 -9.08
N ARG A 90 -9.02 12.38 -10.32
CA ARG A 90 -9.09 13.25 -11.51
C ARG A 90 -10.44 13.24 -12.22
N LEU A 91 -11.11 12.09 -12.28
CA LEU A 91 -12.29 11.92 -13.13
C LEU A 91 -13.56 12.51 -12.47
N PRO A 92 -14.56 12.98 -13.26
CA PRO A 92 -15.80 13.52 -12.72
C PRO A 92 -16.54 12.56 -11.78
N SER A 93 -16.57 11.26 -12.10
CA SER A 93 -17.15 10.22 -11.24
C SER A 93 -16.42 10.12 -9.90
N SER A 94 -15.08 10.11 -9.92
CA SER A 94 -14.26 10.10 -8.71
C SER A 94 -14.48 11.34 -7.85
N ILE A 95 -14.58 12.52 -8.47
CA ILE A 95 -14.86 13.78 -7.77
C ILE A 95 -16.25 13.74 -7.11
N ALA A 96 -17.26 13.22 -7.81
CA ALA A 96 -18.61 13.07 -7.27
C ALA A 96 -18.63 12.11 -6.06
N GLN A 97 -17.97 10.95 -6.17
CA GLN A 97 -17.82 9.99 -5.07
C GLN A 97 -17.12 10.63 -3.86
N ASP A 98 -16.00 11.30 -4.10
CA ASP A 98 -15.19 11.90 -3.06
C ASP A 98 -15.88 13.09 -2.37
N THR A 99 -16.76 13.80 -3.07
CA THR A 99 -17.54 14.88 -2.45
C THR A 99 -18.42 14.37 -1.31
N ILE A 100 -18.89 13.12 -1.41
CA ILE A 100 -19.69 12.44 -0.38
C ILE A 100 -18.77 11.81 0.66
N SER A 101 -17.87 10.93 0.25
CA SER A 101 -17.12 10.07 1.18
C SER A 101 -15.89 10.75 1.78
N LYS A 102 -15.27 11.66 1.03
CA LYS A 102 -13.93 12.20 1.32
C LYS A 102 -13.89 13.72 1.02
N PRO A 103 -14.77 14.54 1.64
CA PRO A 103 -14.92 15.97 1.31
C PRO A 103 -13.69 16.82 1.60
N TRP A 104 -12.73 16.26 2.36
CA TRP A 104 -11.44 16.86 2.66
C TRP A 104 -10.43 16.78 1.50
N ARG A 105 -10.69 15.99 0.44
CA ARG A 105 -9.81 15.84 -0.73
C ARG A 105 -9.71 17.14 -1.53
N LEU A 106 -8.66 17.26 -2.36
CA LEU A 106 -8.25 18.52 -2.96
C LEU A 106 -9.34 19.25 -3.77
N ILE A 107 -10.07 18.52 -4.61
CA ILE A 107 -11.13 19.10 -5.45
C ILE A 107 -12.40 19.36 -4.63
N PRO A 108 -12.96 18.40 -3.87
CA PRO A 108 -14.11 18.66 -3.01
C PRO A 108 -13.90 19.82 -2.02
N SER A 109 -12.71 19.93 -1.43
CA SER A 109 -12.36 21.00 -0.50
C SER A 109 -12.00 22.31 -1.19
N LYS A 110 -12.14 22.41 -2.52
CA LYS A 110 -11.81 23.57 -3.36
C LYS A 110 -10.37 24.07 -3.23
N ARG A 111 -9.45 23.20 -2.79
CA ARG A 111 -8.02 23.51 -2.70
C ARG A 111 -7.36 23.52 -4.07
N LEU A 112 -7.86 22.72 -5.00
CA LEU A 112 -7.32 22.60 -6.35
C LEU A 112 -8.46 22.47 -7.36
N THR A 113 -8.30 23.08 -8.54
CA THR A 113 -9.27 22.91 -9.64
C THR A 113 -8.97 21.62 -10.41
N PRO A 114 -9.98 20.99 -11.06
CA PRO A 114 -9.74 19.82 -11.91
C PRO A 114 -8.65 20.04 -12.97
N THR A 115 -8.60 21.24 -13.57
CA THR A 115 -7.57 21.64 -14.54
C THR A 115 -6.17 21.62 -13.94
N ASN A 116 -5.99 22.18 -12.74
CA ASN A 116 -4.70 22.17 -12.07
C ASN A 116 -4.27 20.73 -11.70
N LEU A 117 -5.22 19.86 -11.35
CA LEU A 117 -4.90 18.46 -11.00
C LEU A 117 -4.42 17.70 -12.24
N ARG A 118 -5.05 17.98 -13.40
CA ARG A 118 -4.62 17.44 -14.69
C ARG A 118 -3.21 17.92 -15.07
N HIS A 119 -2.87 19.19 -14.86
CA HIS A 119 -1.50 19.66 -15.10
C HIS A 119 -0.49 18.96 -14.19
N LEU A 120 -0.82 18.81 -12.91
CA LEU A 120 0.01 18.07 -11.96
C LEU A 120 0.22 16.61 -12.42
N PHE A 121 -0.84 15.96 -12.92
CA PHE A 121 -0.75 14.60 -13.46
C PHE A 121 0.23 14.50 -14.62
N ILE A 122 0.11 15.38 -15.61
CA ILE A 122 0.98 15.39 -16.81
C ILE A 122 2.44 15.64 -16.42
N LEU A 123 2.70 16.50 -15.44
CA LEU A 123 4.04 16.79 -14.93
C LEU A 123 4.61 15.67 -14.04
N ALA A 124 3.76 14.94 -13.32
CA ALA A 124 4.19 13.84 -12.45
C ALA A 124 4.67 12.62 -13.24
N ILE A 125 4.07 12.32 -14.40
CA ILE A 125 4.45 11.17 -15.24
C ILE A 125 5.95 11.15 -15.59
N PRO A 126 6.52 12.18 -16.23
CA PRO A 126 7.94 12.17 -16.61
C PRO A 126 8.87 12.10 -15.38
N LEU A 127 8.49 12.73 -14.26
CA LEU A 127 9.24 12.65 -13.01
C LEU A 127 9.30 11.21 -12.47
N VAL A 128 8.15 10.53 -12.45
CA VAL A 128 8.05 9.12 -12.04
C VAL A 128 8.89 8.26 -12.99
N LEU A 129 8.69 8.36 -14.30
CA LEU A 129 9.43 7.58 -15.29
C LEU A 129 10.94 7.75 -15.14
N LEU A 130 11.42 9.00 -15.00
CA LEU A 130 12.83 9.29 -14.80
C LEU A 130 13.37 8.62 -13.53
N CYS A 131 12.68 8.76 -12.40
CA CYS A 131 13.05 8.11 -11.15
C CYS A 131 13.14 6.58 -11.31
N THR A 132 12.21 5.98 -12.04
CA THR A 132 12.13 4.52 -12.17
C THR A 132 13.23 3.94 -13.06
N VAL A 133 13.68 4.71 -14.06
CA VAL A 133 14.86 4.38 -14.87
C VAL A 133 16.13 4.42 -14.02
N PHE A 134 16.31 5.48 -13.22
CA PHE A 134 17.47 5.59 -12.32
C PHE A 134 17.54 4.46 -11.27
N LEU A 135 16.38 3.96 -10.82
CA LEU A 135 16.30 2.91 -9.81
C LEU A 135 16.18 1.49 -10.40
N GLY A 136 16.17 1.33 -11.73
CA GLY A 136 16.11 0.01 -12.37
C GLY A 136 14.76 -0.72 -12.25
N VAL A 137 13.66 -0.01 -11.99
CA VAL A 137 12.32 -0.56 -11.69
C VAL A 137 11.23 -0.02 -12.62
N THR A 138 11.62 0.18 -13.88
CA THR A 138 10.74 0.68 -14.94
C THR A 138 9.58 -0.30 -15.22
N ARG A 139 9.82 -1.61 -15.15
CA ARG A 139 8.79 -2.64 -15.47
C ARG A 139 7.64 -2.63 -14.47
N GLU A 140 7.96 -2.50 -13.18
CA GLU A 140 6.97 -2.46 -12.11
C GLU A 140 6.16 -1.17 -12.16
N SER A 141 6.84 -0.06 -12.43
CA SER A 141 6.20 1.25 -12.55
C SER A 141 5.30 1.34 -13.79
N ALA A 142 5.74 0.79 -14.92
CA ALA A 142 4.92 0.64 -16.11
C ALA A 142 3.68 -0.23 -15.85
N SER A 143 3.85 -1.34 -15.12
CA SER A 143 2.73 -2.21 -14.73
C SER A 143 1.71 -1.46 -13.87
N ILE A 144 2.18 -0.69 -12.88
CA ILE A 144 1.32 0.17 -12.05
C ILE A 144 0.58 1.20 -12.90
N ILE A 145 1.25 1.88 -13.82
CA ILE A 145 0.64 2.89 -14.70
C ILE A 145 -0.43 2.27 -15.62
N ILE A 146 -0.14 1.11 -16.20
CA ILE A 146 -1.10 0.39 -17.06
C ILE A 146 -2.32 -0.03 -16.24
N LEU A 147 -2.11 -0.62 -15.06
CA LEU A 147 -3.21 -1.02 -14.17
C LEU A 147 -4.03 0.18 -13.70
N LEU A 148 -3.38 1.31 -13.44
CA LEU A 148 -4.04 2.57 -13.07
C LEU A 148 -4.92 3.12 -14.20
N PHE A 149 -4.46 3.01 -15.44
CA PHE A 149 -5.24 3.37 -16.63
C PHE A 149 -6.44 2.43 -16.80
N ILE A 150 -6.26 1.12 -16.65
CA ILE A 150 -7.36 0.15 -16.71
C ILE A 150 -8.38 0.43 -15.58
N TYR A 151 -7.89 0.72 -14.37
CA TYR A 151 -8.72 1.00 -13.20
C TYR A 151 -9.60 2.22 -13.40
N ASN A 152 -9.02 3.36 -13.80
CA ASN A 152 -9.70 4.64 -13.88
C ASN A 152 -10.30 4.89 -15.27
N ASP A 153 -9.44 5.02 -16.29
CA ASP A 153 -9.83 5.49 -17.62
C ASP A 153 -10.64 4.45 -18.42
N LEU A 154 -10.47 3.15 -18.14
CA LEU A 154 -11.31 2.08 -18.71
C LEU A 154 -12.44 1.61 -17.78
N GLU A 155 -12.64 2.30 -16.65
CA GLU A 155 -13.71 2.02 -15.68
C GLU A 155 -13.65 0.58 -15.08
N GLY A 156 -12.49 -0.08 -15.15
CA GLY A 156 -12.27 -1.40 -14.59
C GLY A 156 -12.43 -1.43 -13.06
N GLY A 157 -12.22 -0.28 -12.41
CA GLY A 157 -12.42 -0.10 -10.98
C GLY A 157 -13.89 0.10 -10.55
N ASP A 158 -14.81 0.33 -11.49
CA ASP A 158 -16.18 0.75 -11.17
C ASP A 158 -17.23 -0.31 -11.55
N LYS A 159 -17.03 -1.01 -12.67
CA LYS A 159 -18.05 -1.90 -13.25
C LYS A 159 -18.09 -3.32 -12.69
N ASN A 160 -16.97 -3.82 -12.15
CA ASN A 160 -16.87 -5.20 -11.68
C ASN A 160 -15.97 -5.28 -10.44
N THR A 161 -16.55 -5.69 -9.30
CA THR A 161 -15.85 -5.80 -8.02
C THR A 161 -14.63 -6.72 -8.09
N HIS A 162 -14.72 -7.87 -8.76
CA HIS A 162 -13.63 -8.84 -8.83
C HIS A 162 -12.51 -8.37 -9.76
N LEU A 163 -12.87 -7.72 -10.87
CA LEU A 163 -11.88 -7.12 -11.76
C LEU A 163 -11.13 -6.00 -11.04
N ARG A 164 -11.84 -5.15 -10.30
CA ARG A 164 -11.24 -4.10 -9.47
C ARG A 164 -10.29 -4.69 -8.42
N ASP A 165 -10.72 -5.72 -7.71
CA ASP A 165 -9.93 -6.35 -6.66
C ASP A 165 -8.69 -7.03 -7.27
N LEU A 166 -8.80 -7.62 -8.47
CA LEU A 166 -7.67 -8.14 -9.24
C LEU A 166 -6.69 -7.04 -9.63
N ILE A 167 -7.18 -5.93 -10.20
CA ILE A 167 -6.33 -4.80 -10.60
C ILE A 167 -5.60 -4.22 -9.37
N ASN A 168 -6.31 -4.02 -8.26
CA ASN A 168 -5.71 -3.55 -7.01
C ASN A 168 -4.64 -4.52 -6.49
N ALA A 169 -4.92 -5.83 -6.47
CA ALA A 169 -3.97 -6.84 -6.05
C ALA A 169 -2.72 -6.86 -6.92
N LEU A 170 -2.87 -6.80 -8.25
CA LEU A 170 -1.75 -6.74 -9.19
C LEU A 170 -0.92 -5.46 -9.01
N ALA A 171 -1.57 -4.32 -8.78
CA ALA A 171 -0.90 -3.05 -8.55
C ALA A 171 -0.10 -3.07 -7.24
N LEU A 172 -0.70 -3.51 -6.13
CA LEU A 172 -0.04 -3.62 -4.82
C LEU A 172 1.06 -4.70 -4.81
N THR A 173 0.89 -5.77 -5.59
CA THR A 173 1.95 -6.77 -5.81
C THR A 173 3.10 -6.16 -6.61
N SER A 174 2.81 -5.32 -7.62
CA SER A 174 3.83 -4.57 -8.37
C SER A 174 4.59 -3.57 -7.49
N PHE A 175 3.90 -2.90 -6.56
CA PHE A 175 4.54 -2.10 -5.51
C PHE A 175 5.48 -2.94 -4.65
N SER A 176 5.03 -4.11 -4.21
CA SER A 176 5.83 -5.03 -3.37
C SER A 176 7.08 -5.53 -4.10
N LEU A 177 6.93 -5.96 -5.36
CA LEU A 177 8.04 -6.42 -6.19
C LEU A 177 9.03 -5.30 -6.50
N GLY A 178 8.54 -4.13 -6.91
CA GLY A 178 9.39 -2.99 -7.26
C GLY A 178 10.14 -2.45 -6.04
N ALA A 179 9.46 -2.30 -4.90
CA ALA A 179 10.12 -1.95 -3.65
C ALA A 179 11.18 -3.00 -3.27
N THR A 180 10.88 -4.29 -3.43
CA THR A 180 11.88 -5.34 -3.18
C THR A 180 13.09 -5.21 -4.09
N ARG A 181 12.92 -4.99 -5.39
CA ARG A 181 14.04 -4.78 -6.33
C ARG A 181 14.86 -3.54 -5.98
N VAL A 182 14.21 -2.45 -5.57
CA VAL A 182 14.92 -1.27 -5.04
C VAL A 182 15.70 -1.61 -3.76
N ALA A 183 15.19 -2.49 -2.90
CA ALA A 183 15.89 -2.90 -1.68
C ALA A 183 17.12 -3.78 -1.99
N LEU A 184 16.99 -4.73 -2.92
CA LEU A 184 18.03 -5.73 -3.21
C LEU A 184 19.22 -5.20 -4.00
N GLU A 185 19.12 -4.00 -4.60
CA GLU A 185 20.17 -3.41 -5.44
C GLU A 185 20.48 -4.28 -6.69
N ASN A 186 21.36 -3.82 -7.58
CA ASN A 186 21.63 -4.41 -8.91
C ASN A 186 22.33 -5.79 -8.91
N GLY A 187 22.20 -6.59 -7.85
CA GLY A 187 22.78 -7.94 -7.77
C GLY A 187 21.94 -8.95 -7.01
N GLY A 188 20.86 -8.53 -6.35
CA GLY A 188 19.96 -9.42 -5.62
C GLY A 188 18.62 -9.58 -6.32
N GLU A 189 18.10 -10.80 -6.32
CA GLU A 189 16.78 -11.12 -6.85
C GLU A 189 15.98 -11.91 -5.82
N LEU A 190 14.66 -11.99 -6.02
CA LEU A 190 13.85 -13.00 -5.33
C LEU A 190 14.27 -14.39 -5.83
N ASN A 191 14.45 -15.33 -4.90
CA ASN A 191 14.55 -16.73 -5.26
C ASN A 191 13.14 -17.32 -5.55
N GLU A 192 13.05 -18.60 -5.91
CA GLU A 192 11.77 -19.26 -6.20
C GLU A 192 10.75 -19.10 -5.05
N LYS A 193 11.18 -19.36 -3.81
CA LYS A 193 10.36 -19.19 -2.61
C LYS A 193 9.93 -17.74 -2.38
N GLY A 194 10.77 -16.78 -2.76
CA GLY A 194 10.47 -15.35 -2.74
C GLY A 194 9.35 -14.97 -3.71
N TYR A 195 9.35 -15.53 -4.92
CA TYR A 195 8.26 -15.34 -5.88
C TYR A 195 6.97 -16.04 -5.42
N GLU A 196 7.05 -17.24 -4.84
CA GLU A 196 5.91 -17.91 -4.23
C GLU A 196 5.30 -17.07 -3.08
N TRP A 197 6.15 -16.48 -2.24
CA TRP A 197 5.72 -15.57 -1.17
C TRP A 197 5.02 -14.32 -1.72
N LEU A 198 5.58 -13.73 -2.79
CA LEU A 198 4.97 -12.60 -3.48
C LEU A 198 3.58 -12.95 -4.05
N LEU A 199 3.43 -14.13 -4.65
CA LEU A 199 2.15 -14.61 -5.18
C LEU A 199 1.14 -14.89 -4.06
N LEU A 200 1.58 -15.52 -2.96
CA LEU A 200 0.73 -15.80 -1.80
C LEU A 200 0.19 -14.51 -1.17
N THR A 201 1.06 -13.51 -1.00
CA THR A 201 0.65 -12.19 -0.47
C THR A 201 -0.17 -11.38 -1.47
N GLY A 202 0.08 -11.52 -2.78
CA GLY A 202 -0.79 -10.97 -3.82
C GLY A 202 -2.20 -11.56 -3.79
N ALA A 203 -2.32 -12.89 -3.62
CA ALA A 203 -3.59 -13.57 -3.44
C ALA A 203 -4.30 -13.13 -2.15
N MET A 204 -3.56 -12.98 -1.05
CA MET A 204 -4.09 -12.43 0.20
C MET A 204 -4.74 -11.06 -0.03
N ILE A 205 -4.06 -10.15 -0.74
CA ILE A 205 -4.62 -8.84 -1.08
C ILE A 205 -5.86 -8.99 -1.96
N PHE A 206 -5.83 -9.81 -3.01
CA PHE A 206 -6.98 -10.04 -3.89
C PHE A 206 -8.25 -10.43 -3.12
N PHE A 207 -8.15 -11.37 -2.20
CA PHE A 207 -9.31 -11.85 -1.45
C PHE A 207 -9.75 -10.93 -0.29
N THR A 208 -8.95 -9.94 0.09
CA THR A 208 -9.22 -9.13 1.29
C THR A 208 -9.31 -7.62 1.04
N ILE A 209 -8.89 -7.13 -0.12
CA ILE A 209 -8.84 -5.68 -0.42
C ILE A 209 -10.23 -5.03 -0.44
N SER A 210 -11.28 -5.78 -0.77
CA SER A 210 -12.67 -5.30 -0.78
C SER A 210 -13.18 -4.94 0.62
N ILE A 211 -12.41 -5.16 1.69
CA ILE A 211 -12.71 -4.60 3.02
C ILE A 211 -12.81 -3.07 2.99
N GLN A 212 -12.11 -2.41 2.06
CA GLN A 212 -12.20 -0.96 1.87
C GLN A 212 -13.60 -0.50 1.43
N ASP A 213 -14.39 -1.38 0.81
CA ASP A 213 -15.73 -1.04 0.34
C ASP A 213 -16.72 -0.86 1.47
N LEU A 214 -16.51 -1.55 2.60
CA LEU A 214 -17.45 -1.56 3.71
C LEU A 214 -17.68 -0.15 4.29
N ARG A 215 -16.67 0.73 4.20
CA ARG A 215 -16.76 2.13 4.64
C ARG A 215 -17.21 3.10 3.53
N ASP A 216 -17.11 2.69 2.27
CA ASP A 216 -17.32 3.55 1.10
C ASP A 216 -18.68 3.26 0.41
N VAL A 217 -19.54 2.40 1.00
CA VAL A 217 -20.84 1.95 0.44
C VAL A 217 -21.73 3.09 -0.05
N GLU A 218 -21.89 4.16 0.73
CA GLU A 218 -22.75 5.30 0.37
C GLU A 218 -22.23 6.03 -0.86
N GLY A 219 -20.93 6.31 -0.91
CA GLY A 219 -20.29 6.95 -2.05
C GLY A 219 -20.31 6.08 -3.30
N ASP A 220 -20.09 4.77 -3.14
CA ASP A 220 -20.16 3.81 -4.24
C ASP A 220 -21.58 3.71 -4.81
N ALA A 221 -22.60 3.70 -3.94
CA ALA A 221 -24.00 3.65 -4.37
C ALA A 221 -24.38 4.92 -5.14
N ALA A 222 -23.92 6.09 -4.68
CA ALA A 222 -24.22 7.38 -5.31
C ALA A 222 -23.64 7.53 -6.73
N THR A 223 -22.55 6.83 -7.05
CA THR A 223 -21.92 6.85 -8.39
C THR A 223 -22.23 5.62 -9.23
N GLY A 224 -23.08 4.70 -8.75
CA GLY A 224 -23.43 3.47 -9.45
C GLY A 224 -22.34 2.41 -9.48
N ARG A 225 -21.31 2.57 -8.64
CA ARG A 225 -20.15 1.67 -8.55
C ARG A 225 -20.54 0.31 -7.99
N LYS A 226 -19.98 -0.76 -8.57
CA LYS A 226 -20.25 -2.15 -8.19
C LYS A 226 -19.24 -2.64 -7.16
N SER A 227 -19.43 -2.25 -5.89
CA SER A 227 -18.62 -2.74 -4.78
C SER A 227 -19.15 -4.04 -4.17
N LEU A 228 -18.31 -4.80 -3.46
CA LEU A 228 -18.64 -6.11 -2.93
C LEU A 228 -19.94 -6.13 -2.09
N PRO A 229 -20.16 -5.22 -1.12
CA PRO A 229 -21.39 -5.19 -0.34
C PRO A 229 -22.63 -4.77 -1.14
N LEU A 230 -22.47 -4.00 -2.24
CA LEU A 230 -23.59 -3.62 -3.12
C LEU A 230 -23.98 -4.73 -4.09
N VAL A 231 -23.04 -5.58 -4.49
CA VAL A 231 -23.28 -6.69 -5.43
C VAL A 231 -23.81 -7.94 -4.72
N TYR A 232 -23.20 -8.32 -3.60
CA TYR A 232 -23.54 -9.58 -2.90
C TYR A 232 -24.33 -9.38 -1.60
N GLY A 233 -24.51 -8.13 -1.18
CA GLY A 233 -25.08 -7.79 0.12
C GLY A 233 -24.03 -7.75 1.24
N ASP A 234 -24.27 -6.87 2.21
CA ASP A 234 -23.35 -6.59 3.33
C ASP A 234 -22.91 -7.86 4.09
N SER A 235 -23.84 -8.77 4.38
CA SER A 235 -23.52 -9.95 5.19
C SER A 235 -22.66 -10.97 4.44
N VAL A 236 -22.92 -11.21 3.15
CA VAL A 236 -22.11 -12.11 2.33
C VAL A 236 -20.71 -11.54 2.15
N ALA A 237 -20.59 -10.25 1.83
CA ALA A 237 -19.31 -9.56 1.71
C ALA A 237 -18.46 -9.70 2.98
N ARG A 238 -19.05 -9.48 4.16
CA ARG A 238 -18.34 -9.61 5.45
C ARG A 238 -17.88 -11.05 5.72
N TRP A 239 -18.69 -12.06 5.40
CA TRP A 239 -18.29 -13.47 5.55
C TRP A 239 -17.16 -13.87 4.61
N MET A 240 -17.19 -13.41 3.36
CA MET A 240 -16.09 -13.61 2.40
C MET A 240 -14.78 -13.03 2.95
N LEU A 241 -14.82 -11.78 3.41
CA LEU A 241 -13.66 -11.08 3.96
C LEU A 241 -13.15 -11.75 5.25
N ALA A 242 -14.02 -12.06 6.20
CA ALA A 242 -13.63 -12.70 7.46
C ALA A 242 -13.00 -14.08 7.21
N THR A 243 -13.57 -14.88 6.31
CA THR A 243 -13.05 -16.20 5.95
C THR A 243 -11.66 -16.08 5.30
N ALA A 244 -11.50 -15.17 4.34
CA ALA A 244 -10.21 -14.94 3.68
C ALA A 244 -9.14 -14.47 4.69
N ILE A 245 -9.46 -13.51 5.55
CA ILE A 245 -8.54 -12.99 6.57
C ILE A 245 -8.06 -14.11 7.50
N VAL A 246 -8.98 -14.95 8.01
CA VAL A 246 -8.61 -16.08 8.88
C VAL A 246 -7.77 -17.10 8.12
N PHE A 247 -8.16 -17.44 6.89
CA PHE A 247 -7.41 -18.38 6.06
C PHE A 247 -5.96 -17.94 5.85
N PHE A 248 -5.72 -16.70 5.40
CA PHE A 248 -4.36 -16.20 5.17
C PHE A 248 -3.57 -15.97 6.46
N SER A 249 -4.24 -15.73 7.59
CA SER A 249 -3.58 -15.65 8.91
C SER A 249 -2.93 -16.97 9.33
N CYS A 250 -3.42 -18.10 8.83
CA CYS A 250 -2.83 -19.41 9.02
C CYS A 250 -1.91 -19.81 7.86
N ALA A 251 -2.35 -19.61 6.61
CA ALA A 251 -1.61 -20.06 5.42
C ALA A 251 -0.23 -19.39 5.31
N CYS A 252 -0.13 -18.08 5.54
CA CYS A 252 1.13 -17.34 5.41
C CYS A 252 2.22 -17.80 6.41
N PRO A 253 1.97 -17.89 7.73
CA PRO A 253 2.99 -18.39 8.64
C PRO A 253 3.34 -19.87 8.40
N LEU A 254 2.36 -20.71 8.02
CA LEU A 254 2.59 -22.11 7.67
C LEU A 254 3.49 -22.26 6.44
N PHE A 255 3.25 -21.49 5.38
CA PHE A 255 4.06 -21.48 4.16
C PHE A 255 5.55 -21.18 4.45
N LEU A 256 5.82 -20.20 5.33
CA LEU A 256 7.18 -19.87 5.73
C LEU A 256 7.76 -20.80 6.81
N GLY A 257 6.95 -21.71 7.37
CA GLY A 257 7.33 -22.60 8.46
C GLY A 257 7.65 -21.84 9.76
N ASN A 258 6.89 -20.79 10.06
CA ASN A 258 7.02 -20.05 11.32
C ASN A 258 6.62 -20.90 12.52
N GLY A 259 7.21 -20.60 13.69
CA GLY A 259 6.89 -21.30 14.93
C GLY A 259 5.42 -21.16 15.36
N VAL A 260 4.97 -22.09 16.19
CA VAL A 260 3.57 -22.15 16.68
C VAL A 260 3.15 -20.84 17.34
N GLY A 261 4.03 -20.20 18.14
CA GLY A 261 3.71 -18.92 18.80
C GLY A 261 3.40 -17.79 17.82
N VAL A 262 4.19 -17.63 16.75
CA VAL A 262 3.96 -16.63 15.69
C VAL A 262 2.66 -16.94 14.95
N THR A 263 2.42 -18.22 14.64
CA THR A 263 1.21 -18.69 13.96
C THR A 263 -0.04 -18.42 14.81
N LEU A 264 -0.01 -18.72 16.11
CA LEU A 264 -1.12 -18.44 17.02
C LEU A 264 -1.34 -16.94 17.22
N GLY A 265 -0.27 -16.14 17.30
CA GLY A 265 -0.37 -14.68 17.44
C GLY A 265 -1.06 -14.03 16.24
N LEU A 266 -0.60 -14.34 15.02
CA LEU A 266 -1.22 -13.82 13.79
C LEU A 266 -2.61 -14.44 13.53
N GLY A 267 -2.79 -15.72 13.84
CA GLY A 267 -4.09 -16.39 13.79
C GLY A 267 -5.11 -15.69 14.71
N GLY A 268 -4.72 -15.37 15.95
CA GLY A 268 -5.55 -14.62 16.90
C GLY A 268 -5.88 -13.21 16.41
N LEU A 269 -4.91 -12.50 15.83
CA LEU A 269 -5.14 -11.18 15.21
C LEU A 269 -6.14 -11.29 14.04
N GLY A 270 -5.98 -12.29 13.18
CA GLY A 270 -6.87 -12.57 12.05
C GLY A 270 -8.29 -12.92 12.47
N VAL A 271 -8.45 -13.80 13.46
CA VAL A 271 -9.76 -14.16 14.04
C VAL A 271 -10.41 -12.94 14.68
N GLY A 272 -9.66 -12.14 15.44
CA GLY A 272 -10.16 -10.91 16.05
C GLY A 272 -10.64 -9.89 15.00
N LEU A 273 -9.88 -9.73 13.91
CA LEU A 273 -10.27 -8.88 12.79
C LEU A 273 -11.51 -9.43 12.06
N GLY A 274 -11.57 -10.73 11.79
CA GLY A 274 -12.73 -11.38 11.17
C GLY A 274 -14.00 -11.23 12.02
N PHE A 275 -13.90 -11.44 13.34
CA PHE A 275 -14.99 -11.18 14.27
C PHE A 275 -15.45 -9.72 14.20
N ARG A 276 -14.51 -8.78 14.21
CA ARG A 276 -14.82 -7.35 14.10
C ARG A 276 -15.55 -7.03 12.79
N VAL A 277 -15.10 -7.57 11.66
CA VAL A 277 -15.74 -7.38 10.35
C VAL A 277 -17.19 -7.89 10.35
N LEU A 278 -17.48 -8.99 11.06
CA LEU A 278 -18.82 -9.58 11.11
C LEU A 278 -19.78 -8.87 12.09
N TRP A 279 -19.29 -8.50 13.28
CA TRP A 279 -20.11 -7.99 14.39
C TRP A 279 -20.07 -6.47 14.58
N CYS A 280 -18.97 -5.79 14.26
CA CYS A 280 -18.85 -4.34 14.42
C CYS A 280 -19.19 -3.63 13.12
N ARG A 281 -20.47 -3.25 12.95
CA ARG A 281 -20.98 -2.65 11.71
C ARG A 281 -21.11 -1.14 11.80
N GLY A 282 -21.07 -0.51 10.62
CA GLY A 282 -21.24 0.94 10.43
C GLY A 282 -19.95 1.61 10.02
N VAL A 283 -20.07 2.75 9.33
CA VAL A 283 -18.96 3.44 8.64
C VAL A 283 -17.72 3.64 9.53
N GLN A 284 -17.90 4.13 10.77
CA GLN A 284 -16.78 4.32 11.69
C GLN A 284 -16.15 3.00 12.15
N ALA A 285 -16.96 1.95 12.30
CA ALA A 285 -16.46 0.64 12.64
C ALA A 285 -15.70 0.03 11.46
N ASP A 286 -16.21 0.18 10.24
CA ASP A 286 -15.59 -0.32 9.02
C ASP A 286 -14.27 0.42 8.71
N GLU A 287 -14.17 1.74 8.97
CA GLU A 287 -12.92 2.51 8.89
C GLU A 287 -11.83 1.95 9.82
N ARG A 288 -12.21 1.61 11.06
CA ARG A 288 -11.30 0.98 12.02
C ARG A 288 -10.93 -0.44 11.59
N SER A 289 -11.86 -1.21 11.03
CA SER A 289 -11.59 -2.54 10.50
C SER A 289 -10.61 -2.49 9.32
N PHE A 290 -10.76 -1.52 8.41
CA PHE A 290 -9.82 -1.25 7.33
C PHE A 290 -8.42 -0.88 7.86
N THR A 291 -8.35 -0.04 8.90
CA THR A 291 -7.08 0.30 9.54
C THR A 291 -6.42 -0.93 10.19
N LEU A 292 -7.19 -1.77 10.89
CA LEU A 292 -6.69 -3.01 11.50
C LEU A 292 -6.28 -4.04 10.44
N TRP A 293 -6.95 -4.09 9.29
CA TRP A 293 -6.54 -4.88 8.15
C TRP A 293 -5.18 -4.44 7.61
N ALA A 294 -4.91 -3.13 7.51
CA ALA A 294 -3.59 -2.65 7.11
C ALA A 294 -2.49 -3.07 8.13
N VAL A 295 -2.79 -3.01 9.43
CA VAL A 295 -1.89 -3.52 10.49
C VAL A 295 -1.67 -5.02 10.37
N TRP A 296 -2.73 -5.78 10.08
CA TRP A 296 -2.66 -7.22 9.85
C TRP A 296 -1.79 -7.57 8.63
N CYS A 297 -1.96 -6.87 7.49
CA CYS A 297 -1.10 -7.03 6.32
C CYS A 297 0.38 -6.78 6.67
N VAL A 298 0.67 -5.72 7.44
CA VAL A 298 2.02 -5.44 7.94
C VAL A 298 2.55 -6.59 8.80
N GLY A 299 1.73 -7.14 9.70
CA GLY A 299 2.09 -8.31 10.51
C GLY A 299 2.46 -9.53 9.66
N ILE A 300 1.69 -9.80 8.61
CA ILE A 300 1.98 -10.86 7.64
C ILE A 300 3.29 -10.57 6.89
N TYR A 301 3.51 -9.32 6.46
CA TYR A 301 4.72 -8.93 5.72
C TYR A 301 6.01 -9.03 6.55
N CYS A 302 5.93 -8.94 7.89
CA CYS A 302 7.06 -9.14 8.79
C CYS A 302 7.45 -10.61 9.02
N LEU A 303 6.63 -11.57 8.57
CA LEU A 303 6.87 -13.00 8.81
C LEU A 303 8.24 -13.52 8.36
N PRO A 304 8.82 -13.10 7.22
CA PRO A 304 10.15 -13.56 6.81
C PRO A 304 11.24 -13.26 7.85
N ILE A 305 11.19 -12.10 8.52
CA ILE A 305 12.14 -11.73 9.58
C ILE A 305 11.94 -12.66 10.78
N LEU A 306 10.70 -12.86 11.21
CA LEU A 306 10.37 -13.68 12.38
C LEU A 306 10.81 -15.14 12.20
N ARG A 307 10.76 -15.65 10.97
CA ARG A 307 11.27 -16.98 10.64
C ARG A 307 12.79 -17.08 10.80
N ASN A 308 13.51 -16.04 10.36
CA ASN A 308 14.98 -16.00 10.38
C ASN A 308 15.51 -15.80 11.81
N SER A 309 14.85 -14.98 12.64
CA SER A 309 15.22 -14.79 14.05
C SER A 309 15.10 -16.06 14.89
N GLY A 310 14.19 -16.97 14.52
CA GLY A 310 14.06 -18.28 15.16
C GLY A 310 15.19 -19.27 14.84
N ALA A 311 15.96 -19.05 13.77
CA ALA A 311 17.11 -19.89 13.42
C ALA A 311 18.39 -19.49 14.18
N VAL A 312 18.50 -18.23 14.62
CA VAL A 312 19.68 -17.72 15.36
C VAL A 312 19.68 -18.17 16.84
N GLY A 313 18.54 -18.64 17.36
CA GLY A 313 18.41 -19.14 18.74
C GLY A 313 18.65 -20.65 18.92
N GLY A 314 18.87 -21.39 17.82
CA GLY A 314 19.20 -22.82 17.86
C GLY A 314 20.69 -23.00 18.06
N VAL A 315 21.12 -23.05 19.31
CA VAL A 315 22.50 -23.36 19.72
C VAL A 315 23.03 -24.58 18.96
N ASP A 316 24.08 -24.38 18.19
CA ASP A 316 24.97 -25.42 17.70
C ASP A 316 25.57 -26.18 18.89
N HIS A 317 24.85 -27.18 19.40
CA HIS A 317 25.48 -28.28 20.11
C HIS A 317 26.12 -29.20 19.08
N VAL A 318 27.26 -28.76 18.54
CA VAL A 318 28.25 -29.66 17.94
C VAL A 318 28.68 -30.61 19.05
N ARG A 319 28.12 -31.83 19.03
CA ARG A 319 28.66 -32.97 19.77
C ARG A 319 30.02 -33.28 19.16
N SER A 320 31.08 -33.00 19.90
CA SER A 320 32.36 -33.67 19.72
C SER A 320 32.25 -35.10 20.27
N GLN A 321 32.15 -36.08 19.37
CA GLN A 321 32.74 -37.42 19.50
C GLN A 321 33.15 -37.90 18.11
#